data_AF-A0A804JND2-F1
#
_entry.id   AF-A0A804JND2-F1
#
_cell.length_a   1.000
_cell.length_b   1.000
_cell.length_c   1.000
_cell.angle_alpha   90.00
_cell.angle_beta   90.00
_cell.angle_gamma   90.00
#
_symmetry.space_group_name_H-M   'P 1'
#
loop_
_entity.id
_entity.type
_entity.pdbx_description
1 polymer ?
#
loop_
_entity_poly.entity_id
_entity_poly.type
_entity_poly.pdbx_seq_one_letter_code
_entity_poly.pdbx_strand_id
1 'polypeptide(L)'
;MKSRSQIRAGRSRFPDQFDRIPDPLILVIFNKLADARSLGRCAAVSRRFRSLVPLVDDVYVKIDRVVTVDGDSCRSLTLSFPRPRKCFSHFLKLMLFAILRPIRNLHNPHCGGKRFLPQVSHRSPAQVLKNFRHVRRLRIELPAGDVRTEDGVLLRWRAEFGSTLESCVILGGTPTDRLPPSSGRAGKAEDDGSMPESFYTNGGLKLRVVWAIGTLIAASTRHYLLQEIIEDHPTLESLVLTDADEQGTLSMGIEQLKEFREKPLVASASSTRTHLPASNMKLRYAPYLELPEGMAMQGATLVAISPATDDTDGNSGREECDSFIRGAFEGPLDAAVKSLVERRIYLMEINGF
;
A
#
# COMPACT_ATOMS: atom_id res chain seq x y z
N MET A 1 33.40 44.69 -27.34
CA MET A 1 34.28 43.61 -26.85
C MET A 1 33.65 42.95 -25.62
N LYS A 2 33.84 41.62 -25.51
CA LYS A 2 33.46 40.67 -24.43
C LYS A 2 31.98 40.27 -24.33
N SER A 3 31.60 39.01 -24.20
CA SER A 3 32.19 37.69 -24.48
C SER A 3 31.01 36.73 -24.23
N ARG A 4 30.47 36.07 -25.25
CA ARG A 4 29.51 34.97 -25.04
C ARG A 4 30.29 33.83 -24.39
N SER A 5 30.06 33.57 -23.11
CA SER A 5 30.60 32.40 -22.41
C SER A 5 29.92 31.14 -22.95
N GLN A 6 30.41 30.68 -24.10
CA GLN A 6 30.07 29.38 -24.67
C GLN A 6 30.80 28.34 -23.80
N ILE A 7 30.07 27.74 -22.86
CA ILE A 7 30.59 26.61 -22.08
C ILE A 7 30.81 25.46 -23.07
N ARG A 8 32.04 25.35 -23.56
CA ARG A 8 32.48 24.28 -24.44
C ARG A 8 32.62 23.05 -23.56
N ALA A 9 31.59 22.21 -23.51
CA ALA A 9 31.73 20.86 -22.97
C ALA A 9 32.84 20.18 -23.78
N GLY A 10 33.98 19.90 -23.14
CA GLY A 10 35.09 19.22 -23.81
C GLY A 10 34.60 17.89 -24.38
N ARG A 11 34.91 17.60 -25.64
CA ARG A 11 34.72 16.26 -26.21
C ARG A 11 35.43 15.26 -25.29
N SER A 12 34.69 14.34 -24.67
CA SER A 12 35.31 13.23 -23.94
C SER A 12 36.21 12.46 -24.91
N ARG A 13 37.43 12.13 -24.47
CA ARG A 13 38.39 11.37 -25.29
C ARG A 13 37.92 9.93 -25.56
N PHE A 14 36.93 9.46 -24.82
CA PHE A 14 36.32 8.15 -25.00
C PHE A 14 34.89 8.32 -25.51
N PRO A 15 34.50 7.59 -26.57
CA PRO A 15 33.12 7.59 -27.05
C PRO A 15 32.22 6.97 -25.99
N ASP A 16 31.02 7.54 -25.82
CA ASP A 16 30.00 6.97 -24.96
C ASP A 16 29.65 5.57 -25.46
N GLN A 17 29.86 4.56 -24.62
CA GLN A 17 29.57 3.18 -24.99
C GLN A 17 28.06 2.92 -25.05
N PHE A 18 27.23 3.76 -24.40
CA PHE A 18 25.78 3.65 -24.51
C PHE A 18 25.27 3.97 -25.90
N ASP A 19 25.99 4.77 -26.69
CA ASP A 19 25.63 5.05 -28.09
C ASP A 19 25.63 3.79 -28.97
N ARG A 20 26.34 2.74 -28.55
CA ARG A 20 26.41 1.44 -29.26
C ARG A 20 25.25 0.50 -28.92
N ILE A 21 24.58 0.72 -27.80
CA ILE A 21 23.48 -0.13 -27.33
C ILE A 21 22.21 0.31 -28.05
N PRO A 22 21.41 -0.55 -28.70
CA PRO A 22 20.11 -0.18 -29.28
C PRO A 22 19.08 0.31 -28.25
N ASP A 23 18.18 1.22 -28.65
CA ASP A 23 17.10 1.76 -27.80
C ASP A 23 16.27 0.69 -27.07
N PRO A 24 15.86 -0.43 -27.71
CA PRO A 24 15.10 -1.48 -27.03
C PRO A 24 15.84 -2.10 -25.83
N LEU A 25 17.16 -2.25 -25.90
CA LEU A 25 17.94 -2.79 -24.79
C LEU A 25 18.07 -1.78 -23.65
N ILE A 26 18.15 -0.49 -23.97
CA ILE A 26 18.13 0.57 -22.95
C ILE A 26 16.78 0.60 -22.24
N LEU A 27 15.68 0.42 -22.95
CA LEU A 27 14.35 0.31 -22.34
C LEU A 27 14.25 -0.91 -21.41
N VAL A 28 14.81 -2.06 -21.78
CA VAL A 28 14.90 -3.22 -20.88
C VAL A 28 15.68 -2.88 -19.61
N ILE A 29 16.82 -2.18 -19.72
CA ILE A 29 17.60 -1.73 -18.57
C ILE A 29 16.78 -0.79 -17.67
N PHE A 30 16.07 0.17 -18.26
CA PHE A 30 15.22 1.11 -17.52
C PHE A 30 14.03 0.43 -16.85
N ASN A 31 13.38 -0.53 -17.50
CA ASN A 31 12.32 -1.35 -16.90
C ASN A 31 12.84 -2.17 -15.72
N LYS A 32 14.10 -2.65 -15.76
CA LYS A 32 14.72 -3.32 -14.61
C LYS A 32 15.09 -2.37 -13.47
N LEU A 33 15.38 -1.10 -13.78
CA LEU A 33 15.64 -0.08 -12.77
C LEU A 33 14.36 0.26 -12.00
N ALA A 34 13.25 0.49 -12.72
CA ALA A 34 11.89 0.82 -12.27
C ALA A 34 11.74 2.05 -11.33
N ASP A 35 12.68 2.32 -10.44
CA ASP A 35 12.65 3.43 -9.50
C ASP A 35 12.57 4.79 -10.22
N ALA A 36 11.45 5.49 -9.99
CA ALA A 36 11.15 6.76 -10.64
C ALA A 36 12.22 7.83 -10.38
N ARG A 37 12.88 7.80 -9.21
CA ARG A 37 13.96 8.77 -8.90
C ARG A 37 15.20 8.49 -9.73
N SER A 38 15.60 7.23 -9.82
CA SER A 38 16.73 6.80 -10.62
C SER A 38 16.46 7.01 -12.11
N LEU A 39 15.25 6.71 -12.59
CA LEU A 39 14.81 7.01 -13.96
C LEU A 39 14.84 8.52 -14.25
N GLY A 40 14.42 9.36 -13.30
CA GLY A 40 14.52 10.81 -13.41
C GLY A 40 15.97 11.30 -13.53
N ARG A 41 16.91 10.66 -12.83
CA ARG A 41 18.36 10.91 -12.99
C ARG A 41 18.87 10.45 -14.35
N CYS A 42 18.45 9.28 -14.83
CA CYS A 42 18.79 8.79 -16.18
C CYS A 42 18.32 9.77 -17.27
N ALA A 43 17.12 10.35 -17.13
CA ALA A 43 16.61 11.35 -18.07
C ALA A 43 17.45 12.65 -18.12
N ALA A 44 18.25 12.94 -17.08
CA ALA A 44 19.14 14.10 -17.05
C ALA A 44 20.50 13.83 -17.72
N VAL A 45 20.86 12.57 -17.99
CA VAL A 45 22.17 12.18 -18.55
C VAL A 45 22.30 12.58 -20.02
N SER A 46 21.30 12.27 -20.84
CA SER A 46 21.35 12.55 -22.29
C SER A 46 19.95 12.81 -22.87
N ARG A 47 19.90 13.46 -24.04
CA ARG A 47 18.62 13.65 -24.78
C ARG A 47 17.97 12.32 -25.15
N ARG A 48 18.78 11.33 -25.50
CA ARG A 48 18.34 9.97 -25.85
C ARG A 48 17.69 9.27 -24.65
N PHE A 49 18.29 9.39 -23.47
CA PHE A 49 17.69 8.79 -22.27
C PHE A 49 16.40 9.53 -21.88
N ARG A 50 16.39 10.86 -22.02
CA ARG A 50 15.20 11.68 -21.76
C ARG A 50 13.99 11.29 -22.62
N SER A 51 14.19 10.85 -23.87
CA SER A 51 13.10 10.38 -24.73
C SER A 51 12.66 8.95 -24.42
N LEU A 52 13.55 8.11 -23.90
CA LEU A 52 13.26 6.70 -23.60
C LEU A 52 12.61 6.50 -22.21
N VAL A 53 13.01 7.27 -21.20
CA VAL A 53 12.48 7.13 -19.83
C VAL A 53 10.93 7.19 -19.75
N PRO A 54 10.21 8.05 -20.48
CA PRO A 54 8.74 8.06 -20.50
C PRO A 54 8.06 6.82 -21.09
N LEU A 55 8.81 5.95 -21.76
CA LEU A 55 8.33 4.77 -22.47
C LEU A 55 8.49 3.47 -21.66
N VAL A 56 8.97 3.58 -20.41
CA VAL A 56 9.08 2.42 -19.52
C VAL A 56 7.69 1.90 -19.13
N ASP A 57 7.60 0.59 -19.00
CA ASP A 57 6.39 -0.12 -18.58
C ASP A 57 6.33 -0.28 -17.05
N ASP A 58 7.50 -0.39 -16.40
CA ASP A 58 7.66 -0.63 -14.97
C ASP A 58 8.07 0.64 -14.23
N VAL A 59 7.26 1.06 -13.25
CA VAL A 59 7.59 2.20 -12.38
C VAL A 59 7.38 1.86 -10.92
N TYR A 60 8.39 2.15 -10.10
CA TYR A 60 8.36 2.07 -8.65
C TYR A 60 8.53 3.46 -8.04
N VAL A 61 7.64 3.84 -7.13
CA VAL A 61 7.62 5.16 -6.48
C VAL A 61 7.68 4.97 -4.97
N LYS A 62 8.83 5.31 -4.37
CA LYS A 62 8.99 5.37 -2.92
C LYS A 62 8.67 6.76 -2.39
N ILE A 63 7.68 6.84 -1.50
CA ILE A 63 7.29 8.06 -0.79
C ILE A 63 8.06 8.13 0.53
N ASP A 64 9.03 9.05 0.61
CA ASP A 64 9.75 9.29 1.87
C ASP A 64 8.88 10.13 2.82
N ARG A 65 9.02 9.93 4.14
CA ARG A 65 8.39 10.80 5.14
C ARG A 65 8.91 12.22 4.95
N VAL A 66 8.03 13.13 4.52
CA VAL A 66 8.29 14.57 4.57
C VAL A 66 8.25 14.98 6.04
N VAL A 67 9.42 15.23 6.63
CA VAL A 67 9.51 15.94 7.91
C VAL A 67 8.99 17.35 7.68
N THR A 68 7.73 17.61 8.03
CA THR A 68 7.27 18.98 8.21
C THR A 68 8.07 19.52 9.40
N VAL A 69 8.90 20.54 9.15
CA VAL A 69 9.46 21.40 10.20
C VAL A 69 8.31 22.25 10.74
N ASP A 70 7.39 21.62 11.45
CA ASP A 70 6.46 22.30 12.34
C ASP A 70 6.91 21.94 13.75
N GLY A 71 7.73 22.82 14.32
CA GLY A 71 7.91 22.84 15.75
C GLY A 71 6.59 23.23 16.39
N ASP A 72 6.03 22.34 17.21
CA ASP A 72 5.33 22.80 18.40
C ASP A 72 5.24 21.72 19.47
N SER A 73 5.72 22.09 20.63
CA SER A 73 5.74 21.32 21.87
C SER A 73 4.35 21.30 22.51
N CYS A 74 3.90 20.16 23.03
CA CYS A 74 3.07 20.15 24.25
C CYS A 74 2.92 18.74 24.83
N ARG A 75 3.46 18.54 26.04
CA ARG A 75 2.92 17.59 27.03
C ARG A 75 1.57 18.17 27.50
N SER A 76 0.49 17.39 27.41
CA SER A 76 -0.66 17.54 28.31
C SER A 76 -1.46 16.24 28.39
N LEU A 77 -1.75 15.85 29.62
CA LEU A 77 -2.48 14.66 30.04
C LEU A 77 -3.98 14.93 29.94
N THR A 78 -4.71 14.22 29.09
CA THR A 78 -6.17 14.00 29.24
C THR A 78 -6.59 12.70 28.55
N LEU A 79 -7.35 11.87 29.28
CA LEU A 79 -8.01 10.64 28.80
C LEU A 79 -9.13 11.01 27.82
N SER A 80 -8.90 10.83 26.51
CA SER A 80 -9.94 10.83 25.47
C SER A 80 -9.36 10.17 24.20
N PHE A 81 -10.08 9.20 23.63
CA PHE A 81 -9.90 8.58 22.30
C PHE A 81 -8.57 8.82 21.54
N PRO A 82 -7.74 7.78 21.29
CA PRO A 82 -6.44 7.97 20.67
C PRO A 82 -6.57 8.27 19.17
N ARG A 83 -6.21 9.52 18.79
CA ARG A 83 -6.09 10.00 17.41
C ARG A 83 -5.13 9.12 16.56
N PRO A 84 -5.42 8.88 15.27
CA PRO A 84 -4.54 8.12 14.37
C PRO A 84 -3.19 8.83 14.16
N ARG A 85 -2.12 8.05 13.92
CA ARG A 85 -0.80 8.61 13.54
C ARG A 85 -0.98 9.43 12.25
N LYS A 86 -0.29 10.58 12.16
CA LYS A 86 -0.46 11.59 11.09
C LYS A 86 -0.01 11.15 9.68
N CYS A 87 0.35 9.89 9.43
CA CYS A 87 0.88 9.42 8.13
C CYS A 87 -0.10 9.62 6.98
N PHE A 88 -1.37 9.26 7.14
CA PHE A 88 -2.43 9.58 6.18
C PHE A 88 -2.63 11.07 5.97
N SER A 89 -2.52 11.91 7.02
CA SER A 89 -2.60 13.36 6.83
C SER A 89 -1.53 13.82 5.85
N HIS A 90 -0.37 13.17 5.80
CA HIS A 90 0.68 13.50 4.84
C HIS A 90 0.40 12.98 3.44
N PHE A 91 -0.02 11.71 3.24
CA PHE A 91 -0.36 11.22 1.89
C PHE A 91 -1.62 11.92 1.33
N LEU A 92 -2.64 12.10 2.17
CA LEU A 92 -3.82 12.90 1.88
C LEU A 92 -3.46 14.37 1.62
N LYS A 93 -2.56 15.01 2.40
CA LYS A 93 -2.06 16.38 2.09
C LYS A 93 -1.29 16.40 0.77
N LEU A 94 -0.39 15.44 0.51
CA LEU A 94 0.39 15.37 -0.74
C LEU A 94 -0.53 15.25 -1.96
N MET A 95 -1.63 14.51 -1.85
CA MET A 95 -2.63 14.38 -2.93
C MET A 95 -3.63 15.55 -2.94
N LEU A 96 -4.09 16.07 -1.79
CA LEU A 96 -4.95 17.27 -1.72
C LEU A 96 -4.24 18.54 -2.21
N PHE A 97 -2.92 18.68 -2.04
CA PHE A 97 -2.16 19.76 -2.66
C PHE A 97 -2.08 19.61 -4.20
N ALA A 98 -2.28 18.40 -4.75
CA ALA A 98 -2.41 18.18 -6.18
C ALA A 98 -3.84 18.52 -6.67
N ILE A 99 -4.87 18.19 -5.87
CA ILE A 99 -6.29 18.50 -6.13
C ILE A 99 -6.55 20.01 -6.03
N LEU A 100 -5.96 20.68 -5.03
CA LEU A 100 -6.05 22.12 -4.82
C LEU A 100 -4.90 22.83 -5.56
N ARG A 101 -4.96 22.89 -6.90
CA ARG A 101 -4.32 24.00 -7.60
C ARG A 101 -5.08 25.29 -7.23
N PRO A 102 -4.49 26.29 -6.56
CA PRO A 102 -5.02 27.63 -6.71
C PRO A 102 -4.54 28.12 -8.08
N ILE A 103 -5.46 28.72 -8.82
CA ILE A 103 -5.10 29.59 -9.93
C ILE A 103 -4.13 30.65 -9.38
N ARG A 104 -2.84 30.54 -9.71
CA ARG A 104 -1.88 31.63 -9.65
C ARG A 104 -1.13 31.73 -10.96
N ASN A 105 -1.90 31.89 -12.03
CA ASN A 105 -1.46 32.68 -13.17
C ASN A 105 -1.78 34.14 -12.87
N LEU A 106 -0.89 34.82 -12.15
CA LEU A 106 -0.75 36.27 -12.20
C LEU A 106 0.74 36.61 -12.18
N HIS A 107 1.18 37.01 -13.35
CA HIS A 107 2.41 37.66 -13.75
C HIS A 107 2.98 38.66 -12.72
N ASN A 108 4.27 38.56 -12.34
CA ASN A 108 5.18 39.71 -12.43
C ASN A 108 6.67 39.30 -12.43
N PRO A 109 7.52 39.83 -13.36
CA PRO A 109 8.93 39.56 -13.42
C PRO A 109 9.70 40.67 -12.70
N HIS A 110 10.19 40.42 -11.49
CA HIS A 110 11.26 41.24 -10.94
C HIS A 110 12.10 40.54 -9.87
N CYS A 111 13.39 40.42 -10.19
CA CYS A 111 14.53 40.49 -9.28
C CYS A 111 14.94 39.27 -8.43
N GLY A 112 16.25 38.98 -8.49
CA GLY A 112 17.02 38.47 -7.35
C GLY A 112 17.33 36.98 -7.33
N GLY A 113 18.45 36.59 -7.96
CA GLY A 113 18.91 35.21 -8.07
C GLY A 113 19.07 34.44 -6.76
N LYS A 114 18.53 33.21 -6.74
CA LYS A 114 19.04 32.09 -5.96
C LYS A 114 19.04 30.85 -6.87
N ARG A 115 20.20 30.19 -6.92
CA ARG A 115 20.50 29.05 -7.78
C ARG A 115 19.48 27.92 -7.55
N PHE A 116 18.84 27.49 -8.62
CA PHE A 116 17.95 26.33 -8.66
C PHE A 116 18.74 25.05 -8.37
N LEU A 117 18.71 24.60 -7.12
CA LEU A 117 18.79 23.17 -6.82
C LEU A 117 17.36 22.64 -6.84
N PRO A 118 17.06 21.54 -7.54
CA PRO A 118 15.72 20.98 -7.50
C PRO A 118 15.50 20.42 -6.10
N GLN A 119 14.73 21.15 -5.27
CA GLN A 119 14.11 20.58 -4.09
C GLN A 119 13.16 19.47 -4.56
N VAL A 120 13.62 18.22 -4.52
CA VAL A 120 12.84 17.02 -4.88
C VAL A 120 11.87 16.62 -3.75
N SER A 121 11.75 17.41 -2.68
CA SER A 121 10.98 17.05 -1.48
C SER A 121 9.47 17.34 -1.54
N HIS A 122 8.91 17.84 -2.65
CA HIS A 122 7.53 18.35 -2.67
C HIS A 122 6.68 17.98 -3.90
N ARG A 123 7.03 16.97 -4.70
CA ARG A 123 6.16 16.54 -5.80
C ARG A 123 5.27 15.39 -5.37
N SER A 124 3.95 15.54 -5.55
CA SER A 124 2.99 14.45 -5.33
C SER A 124 3.34 13.25 -6.23
N PRO A 125 3.01 12.01 -5.82
CA PRO A 125 3.22 10.83 -6.65
C PRO A 125 2.62 10.98 -8.05
N ALA A 126 1.39 11.52 -8.14
CA ALA A 126 0.76 11.84 -9.43
C ALA A 126 1.62 12.78 -10.29
N GLN A 127 2.28 13.79 -9.69
CA GLN A 127 3.15 14.70 -10.43
C GLN A 127 4.47 14.07 -10.90
N VAL A 128 5.00 13.09 -10.17
CA VAL A 128 6.15 12.30 -10.62
C VAL A 128 5.73 11.40 -11.78
N LEU A 129 4.56 10.76 -11.65
CA LEU A 129 4.01 9.82 -12.61
C LEU A 129 3.58 10.46 -13.93
N LYS A 130 3.15 11.73 -13.94
CA LYS A 130 2.74 12.48 -15.16
C LYS A 130 3.71 12.44 -16.35
N ASN A 131 4.99 12.15 -16.12
CA ASN A 131 5.99 12.04 -17.20
C ASN A 131 6.06 10.64 -17.83
N PHE A 132 5.42 9.64 -17.25
CA PHE A 132 5.44 8.24 -17.66
C PHE A 132 4.09 7.86 -18.26
N ARG A 133 3.99 7.79 -19.59
CA ARG A 133 2.69 7.62 -20.28
C ARG A 133 2.34 6.17 -20.61
N HIS A 134 3.34 5.29 -20.61
CA HIS A 134 3.22 3.90 -21.05
C HIS A 134 3.33 2.91 -19.88
N VAL A 135 3.14 3.39 -18.65
CA VAL A 135 3.27 2.54 -17.45
C VAL A 135 2.19 1.47 -17.48
N ARG A 136 2.63 0.22 -17.45
CA ARG A 136 1.76 -0.95 -17.32
C ARG A 136 1.74 -1.47 -15.89
N ARG A 137 2.87 -1.41 -15.19
CA ARG A 137 3.02 -1.93 -13.82
C ARG A 137 3.53 -0.83 -12.91
N LEU A 138 2.69 -0.43 -11.95
CA LEU A 138 3.00 0.61 -10.99
C LEU A 138 3.08 0.04 -9.58
N ARG A 139 4.19 0.32 -8.90
CA ARG A 139 4.37 0.01 -7.48
C ARG A 139 4.59 1.28 -6.69
N ILE A 140 3.82 1.49 -5.63
CA ILE A 140 3.94 2.65 -4.75
C ILE A 140 4.25 2.15 -3.34
N GLU A 141 5.31 2.64 -2.73
CA GLU A 141 5.67 2.34 -1.35
C GLU A 141 5.40 3.54 -0.44
N LEU A 142 4.55 3.33 0.56
CA LEU A 142 4.24 4.30 1.62
C LEU A 142 5.23 4.16 2.79
N PRO A 143 5.55 5.24 3.52
CA PRO A 143 6.62 5.22 4.52
C PRO A 143 6.35 4.39 5.79
N ALA A 144 5.10 4.03 6.09
CA ALA A 144 4.73 3.13 7.19
C ALA A 144 3.25 2.77 7.14
N GLY A 145 2.90 1.66 7.78
CA GLY A 145 1.55 1.25 8.04
C GLY A 145 0.76 2.21 8.92
N ASP A 146 -0.55 2.26 8.68
CA ASP A 146 -1.46 3.20 9.33
C ASP A 146 -2.33 2.58 10.41
N VAL A 147 -2.44 1.25 10.46
CA VAL A 147 -3.29 0.58 11.43
C VAL A 147 -2.53 0.52 12.75
N ARG A 148 -3.03 1.22 13.76
CA ARG A 148 -2.38 1.24 15.08
C ARG A 148 -2.54 -0.13 15.74
N THR A 149 -1.40 -0.75 16.01
CA THR A 149 -1.30 -1.92 16.88
C THR A 149 -0.72 -1.52 18.24
N GLU A 150 -1.00 -2.33 19.26
CA GLU A 150 -0.30 -2.27 20.54
C GLU A 150 1.15 -2.75 20.36
N ASP A 151 2.04 -2.33 21.26
CA ASP A 151 3.45 -2.70 21.18
C ASP A 151 3.60 -4.24 21.21
N GLY A 152 4.31 -4.80 20.24
CA GLY A 152 4.51 -6.24 20.09
C GLY A 152 3.40 -6.98 19.36
N VAL A 153 2.31 -6.32 18.95
CA VAL A 153 1.27 -6.94 18.11
C VAL A 153 1.60 -6.78 16.63
N LEU A 154 1.66 -7.92 15.93
CA LEU A 154 1.71 -7.97 14.47
C LEU A 154 0.28 -7.87 13.90
N LEU A 155 0.11 -7.00 12.92
CA LEU A 155 -1.10 -6.94 12.10
C LEU A 155 -0.66 -6.71 10.67
N ARG A 156 -0.97 -7.65 9.77
CA ARG A 156 -0.75 -7.50 8.34
C ARG A 156 -2.07 -7.66 7.59
N TRP A 157 -2.22 -6.94 6.50
CA TRP A 157 -3.40 -7.06 5.66
C TRP A 157 -3.07 -6.90 4.17
N ARG A 158 -3.89 -7.57 3.36
CA ARG A 158 -3.88 -7.45 1.91
C ARG A 158 -5.31 -7.26 1.42
N ALA A 159 -5.52 -6.30 0.52
CA ALA A 159 -6.83 -6.03 -0.04
C ALA A 159 -6.76 -5.86 -1.57
N GLU A 160 -7.76 -6.40 -2.25
CA GLU A 160 -7.99 -6.25 -3.68
C GLU A 160 -9.23 -5.40 -3.91
N PHE A 161 -9.11 -4.45 -4.85
CA PHE A 161 -10.16 -3.51 -5.19
C PHE A 161 -10.35 -3.49 -6.70
N GLY A 162 -11.60 -3.63 -7.14
CA GLY A 162 -12.10 -3.17 -8.44
C GLY A 162 -12.62 -1.74 -8.30
N SER A 163 -13.88 -1.48 -8.67
CA SER A 163 -14.54 -0.21 -8.31
C SER A 163 -14.83 -0.10 -6.82
N THR A 164 -15.01 -1.25 -6.15
CA THR A 164 -15.21 -1.38 -4.71
C THR A 164 -14.30 -2.48 -4.15
N LEU A 165 -14.35 -2.71 -2.84
CA LEU A 165 -13.57 -3.79 -2.23
C LEU A 165 -14.05 -5.15 -2.77
N GLU A 166 -13.14 -5.94 -3.33
CA GLU A 166 -13.44 -7.31 -3.80
C GLU A 166 -13.05 -8.36 -2.76
N SER A 167 -11.91 -8.17 -2.11
CA SER A 167 -11.41 -9.11 -1.10
C SER A 167 -10.44 -8.41 -0.16
N CYS A 168 -10.49 -8.76 1.13
CA CYS A 168 -9.53 -8.29 2.12
C CYS A 168 -9.20 -9.40 3.11
N VAL A 169 -7.92 -9.64 3.32
CA VAL A 169 -7.40 -10.62 4.26
C VAL A 169 -6.57 -9.91 5.32
N ILE A 170 -6.86 -10.20 6.58
CA ILE A 170 -6.19 -9.62 7.74
C ILE A 170 -5.63 -10.77 8.58
N LEU A 171 -4.34 -10.73 8.86
CA LEU A 171 -3.66 -11.64 9.77
C LEU A 171 -3.11 -10.83 10.94
N GLY A 172 -3.43 -11.23 12.16
CA GLY A 172 -2.89 -10.55 13.34
C GLY A 172 -2.71 -11.45 14.54
N GLY A 173 -1.81 -11.06 15.42
CA GLY A 173 -1.46 -11.79 16.64
C GLY A 173 -0.18 -11.25 17.25
N THR A 174 0.21 -11.79 18.40
CA THR A 174 1.42 -11.39 19.10
C THR A 174 2.55 -12.38 18.75
N PRO A 175 3.55 -12.00 17.93
CA PRO A 175 4.73 -12.82 17.72
C PRO A 175 5.49 -13.07 19.03
N THR A 176 5.91 -14.31 19.24
CA THR A 176 6.69 -14.74 20.39
C THR A 176 7.79 -15.70 19.91
N ASP A 177 9.00 -15.58 20.47
CA ASP A 177 10.02 -16.60 20.29
C ASP A 177 9.57 -17.90 20.96
N ARG A 178 9.84 -19.05 20.33
CA ARG A 178 9.54 -20.36 20.94
C ARG A 178 10.20 -20.45 22.32
N LEU A 179 9.39 -20.70 23.35
CA LEU A 179 9.91 -21.18 24.62
C LEU A 179 10.46 -22.61 24.41
N PRO A 180 11.66 -22.97 24.90
CA PRO A 180 12.11 -24.35 24.88
C PRO A 180 11.09 -25.26 25.60
N PRO A 181 10.97 -26.54 25.19
CA PRO A 181 10.07 -27.49 25.83
C PRO A 181 10.60 -27.89 27.22
N SER A 182 10.51 -26.99 28.19
CA SER A 182 10.92 -27.26 29.56
C SER A 182 10.11 -26.43 30.56
N SER A 183 8.83 -26.77 30.73
CA SER A 183 8.19 -26.91 32.06
C SER A 183 6.69 -27.11 31.90
N GLY A 184 6.23 -28.32 32.24
CA GLY A 184 4.82 -28.59 32.53
C GLY A 184 4.04 -29.17 31.37
N ARG A 185 3.65 -30.43 31.51
CA ARG A 185 2.47 -31.01 30.87
C ARG A 185 1.26 -30.14 31.23
N ALA A 186 0.96 -29.11 30.44
CA ALA A 186 -0.43 -28.72 30.23
C ALA A 186 -0.96 -29.71 29.19
N GLY A 187 -2.00 -30.46 29.55
CA GLY A 187 -2.54 -31.50 28.69
C GLY A 187 -2.75 -30.98 27.27
N LYS A 188 -2.60 -31.86 26.28
CA LYS A 188 -3.33 -31.71 25.02
C LYS A 188 -4.81 -31.65 25.39
N ALA A 189 -5.30 -30.49 25.80
CA ALA A 189 -6.71 -30.18 25.61
C ALA A 189 -6.92 -30.39 24.13
N GLU A 190 -7.86 -31.27 23.78
CA GLU A 190 -8.32 -31.37 22.41
C GLU A 190 -8.79 -29.97 22.02
N ASP A 191 -7.96 -29.25 21.26
CA ASP A 191 -8.34 -27.98 20.66
C ASP A 191 -9.37 -28.38 19.60
N ASP A 192 -10.65 -28.32 19.99
CA ASP A 192 -11.80 -28.56 19.13
C ASP A 192 -11.91 -27.52 17.99
N GLY A 193 -10.91 -26.63 17.89
CA GLY A 193 -10.82 -25.55 16.93
C GLY A 193 -11.77 -24.41 17.25
N SER A 194 -12.45 -24.45 18.40
CA SER A 194 -13.36 -23.41 18.84
C SER A 194 -12.63 -22.29 19.58
N MET A 195 -13.27 -21.14 19.58
CA MET A 195 -12.76 -19.94 20.23
C MET A 195 -13.01 -20.02 21.75
N PRO A 196 -11.98 -19.92 22.59
CA PRO A 196 -12.13 -20.01 24.03
C PRO A 196 -13.00 -18.86 24.56
N GLU A 197 -13.78 -19.11 25.61
CA GLU A 197 -14.66 -18.10 26.22
C GLU A 197 -13.93 -16.80 26.59
N SER A 198 -12.65 -16.91 26.98
CA SER A 198 -11.77 -15.79 27.27
C SER A 198 -11.65 -14.79 26.12
N PHE A 199 -11.81 -15.22 24.87
CA PHE A 199 -11.77 -14.34 23.71
C PHE A 199 -12.92 -13.32 23.72
N TYR A 200 -14.10 -13.73 24.20
CA TYR A 200 -15.29 -12.88 24.27
C TYR A 200 -15.25 -11.98 25.52
N THR A 201 -14.81 -12.52 26.66
CA THR A 201 -14.84 -11.81 27.95
C THR A 201 -13.67 -10.84 28.14
N ASN A 202 -12.49 -11.14 27.62
CA ASN A 202 -11.29 -10.31 27.81
C ASN A 202 -11.12 -9.23 26.74
N GLY A 203 -12.18 -8.89 25.99
CA GLY A 203 -12.12 -7.87 24.94
C GLY A 203 -11.35 -8.29 23.68
N GLY A 204 -11.03 -9.58 23.52
CA GLY A 204 -10.36 -10.12 22.34
C GLY A 204 -11.16 -9.86 21.06
N LEU A 205 -12.47 -10.17 21.08
CA LEU A 205 -13.37 -9.88 19.96
C LEU A 205 -13.41 -8.38 19.64
N LYS A 206 -13.52 -7.52 20.65
CA LYS A 206 -13.52 -6.06 20.48
C LYS A 206 -12.25 -5.57 19.79
N LEU A 207 -11.09 -6.11 20.15
CA LEU A 207 -9.82 -5.77 19.52
C LEU A 207 -9.80 -6.19 18.03
N ARG A 208 -10.34 -7.37 17.69
CA ARG A 208 -10.43 -7.82 16.29
C ARG A 208 -11.38 -6.97 15.44
N VAL A 209 -12.48 -6.49 16.03
CA VAL A 209 -13.37 -5.52 15.39
C VAL A 209 -12.62 -4.20 15.10
N VAL A 210 -11.84 -3.70 16.06
CA VAL A 210 -11.01 -2.50 15.86
C VAL A 210 -9.99 -2.70 14.74
N TRP A 211 -9.32 -3.87 14.68
CA TRP A 211 -8.39 -4.20 13.61
C TRP A 211 -9.07 -4.26 12.24
N ALA A 212 -10.24 -4.90 12.16
CA ALA A 212 -11.01 -5.02 10.93
C ALA A 212 -11.44 -3.63 10.42
N ILE A 213 -12.07 -2.81 11.27
CA ILE A 213 -12.49 -1.45 10.91
C ILE A 213 -11.29 -0.59 10.52
N GLY A 214 -10.21 -0.61 11.32
CA GLY A 214 -9.00 0.15 11.05
C GLY A 214 -8.36 -0.20 9.71
N THR A 215 -8.31 -1.49 9.38
CA THR A 215 -7.81 -2.01 8.11
C THR A 215 -8.68 -1.58 6.94
N LEU A 216 -10.00 -1.74 7.06
CA LEU A 216 -10.95 -1.35 6.01
C LEU A 216 -10.89 0.15 5.71
N ILE A 217 -10.80 1.00 6.74
CA ILE A 217 -10.59 2.44 6.58
C ILE A 217 -9.26 2.72 5.87
N ALA A 218 -8.20 2.01 6.27
CA ALA A 218 -6.88 2.20 5.72
C ALA A 218 -6.80 1.80 4.23
N ALA A 219 -7.47 0.71 3.87
CA ALA A 219 -7.57 0.19 2.52
C ALA A 219 -8.44 1.11 1.63
N SER A 220 -9.63 1.52 2.09
CA SER A 220 -10.53 2.39 1.31
C SER A 220 -9.98 3.81 1.12
N THR A 221 -9.18 4.32 2.06
CA THR A 221 -8.47 5.59 1.90
C THR A 221 -7.39 5.49 0.81
N ARG A 222 -6.59 4.41 0.81
CA ARG A 222 -5.59 4.16 -0.24
C ARG A 222 -6.24 4.07 -1.61
N HIS A 223 -7.33 3.29 -1.71
CA HIS A 223 -8.09 3.13 -2.94
C HIS A 223 -8.59 4.47 -3.51
N TYR A 224 -9.21 5.31 -2.67
CA TYR A 224 -9.66 6.65 -3.06
C TYR A 224 -8.54 7.51 -3.65
N LEU A 225 -7.34 7.44 -3.07
CA LEU A 225 -6.20 8.25 -3.48
C LEU A 225 -5.57 7.80 -4.81
N LEU A 226 -5.86 6.57 -5.25
CA LEU A 226 -5.40 6.05 -6.53
C LEU A 226 -6.22 6.55 -7.72
N GLN A 227 -7.39 7.16 -7.49
CA GLN A 227 -8.31 7.60 -8.54
C GLN A 227 -7.63 8.49 -9.60
N GLU A 228 -6.96 9.58 -9.19
CA GLU A 228 -6.26 10.49 -10.14
C GLU A 228 -5.12 9.76 -10.87
N ILE A 229 -4.42 8.85 -10.19
CA ILE A 229 -3.31 8.12 -10.79
C ILE A 229 -3.82 7.16 -11.87
N ILE A 230 -4.91 6.45 -11.62
CA ILE A 230 -5.52 5.51 -12.57
C ILE A 230 -6.09 6.26 -13.78
N GLU A 231 -6.71 7.41 -13.54
CA GLU A 231 -7.25 8.29 -14.60
C GLU A 231 -6.14 8.81 -15.52
N ASP A 232 -5.02 9.28 -14.95
CA ASP A 232 -3.88 9.80 -15.71
C ASP A 232 -3.10 8.70 -16.48
N HIS A 233 -3.30 7.42 -16.16
CA HIS A 233 -2.53 6.29 -16.71
C HIS A 233 -3.45 5.16 -17.25
N PRO A 234 -4.02 5.34 -18.45
CA PRO A 234 -4.96 4.37 -19.03
C PRO A 234 -4.29 3.04 -19.45
N THR A 235 -2.97 3.01 -19.57
CA THR A 235 -2.17 1.83 -19.95
C THR A 235 -1.85 0.91 -18.78
N LEU A 236 -2.21 1.27 -17.54
CA LEU A 236 -1.97 0.42 -16.37
C LEU A 236 -2.72 -0.90 -16.47
N GLU A 237 -1.97 -1.98 -16.28
CA GLU A 237 -2.40 -3.37 -16.21
C GLU A 237 -2.27 -3.93 -14.78
N SER A 238 -1.40 -3.36 -13.94
CA SER A 238 -1.24 -3.75 -12.55
C SER A 238 -0.81 -2.58 -11.68
N LEU A 239 -1.43 -2.46 -10.51
CA LEU A 239 -1.11 -1.47 -9.50
C LEU A 239 -0.98 -2.14 -8.13
N VAL A 240 0.13 -1.88 -7.45
CA VAL A 240 0.34 -2.31 -6.06
C VAL A 240 0.76 -1.10 -5.23
N LEU A 241 0.06 -0.87 -4.14
CA LEU A 241 0.40 0.11 -3.12
C LEU A 241 0.66 -0.63 -1.82
N THR A 242 1.90 -0.55 -1.30
CA THR A 242 2.33 -1.28 -0.11
C THR A 242 3.00 -0.34 0.89
N ASP A 243 2.98 -0.71 2.17
CA ASP A 243 3.69 0.00 3.22
C ASP A 243 5.14 -0.49 3.33
N ALA A 244 6.07 0.38 3.71
CA ALA A 244 7.49 0.04 3.84
C ALA A 244 7.79 -1.01 4.93
N ASP A 245 6.89 -1.14 5.91
CA ASP A 245 6.90 -2.19 6.95
C ASP A 245 6.07 -3.42 6.56
N GLU A 246 5.56 -3.45 5.33
CA GLU A 246 4.67 -4.48 4.78
C GLU A 246 3.41 -4.71 5.62
N GLN A 247 2.99 -3.71 6.41
CA GLN A 247 1.78 -3.82 7.21
C GLN A 247 0.55 -3.99 6.32
N GLY A 248 0.43 -3.17 5.29
CA GLY A 248 -0.72 -3.11 4.41
C GLY A 248 -0.33 -3.16 2.95
N THR A 249 -1.06 -3.97 2.17
CA THR A 249 -0.92 -4.01 0.71
C THR A 249 -2.28 -3.91 0.04
N LEU A 250 -2.45 -2.93 -0.84
CA LEU A 250 -3.56 -2.82 -1.77
C LEU A 250 -3.08 -3.20 -3.17
N SER A 251 -3.81 -4.10 -3.84
CA SER A 251 -3.52 -4.49 -5.23
C SER A 251 -4.75 -4.33 -6.13
N MET A 252 -4.49 -3.97 -7.39
CA MET A 252 -5.48 -3.96 -8.48
C MET A 252 -4.84 -4.61 -9.70
N GLY A 253 -5.48 -5.64 -10.24
CA GLY A 253 -5.09 -6.29 -11.49
C GLY A 253 -5.74 -5.63 -12.72
N ILE A 254 -5.54 -6.23 -13.88
CA ILE A 254 -6.01 -5.65 -15.15
C ILE A 254 -7.53 -5.58 -15.22
N GLU A 255 -8.23 -6.57 -14.67
CA GLU A 255 -9.69 -6.64 -14.65
C GLU A 255 -10.26 -5.62 -13.67
N GLN A 256 -9.71 -5.55 -12.46
CA GLN A 256 -10.03 -4.53 -11.46
C GLN A 256 -9.85 -3.10 -12.00
N LEU A 257 -8.73 -2.85 -12.69
CA LEU A 257 -8.44 -1.55 -13.28
C LEU A 257 -9.38 -1.22 -14.45
N LYS A 258 -9.87 -2.21 -15.19
CA LYS A 258 -10.91 -2.01 -16.21
C LYS A 258 -12.24 -1.66 -15.55
N GLU A 259 -12.66 -2.44 -14.55
CA GLU A 259 -13.89 -2.19 -13.80
C GLU A 259 -13.89 -0.78 -13.19
N PHE A 260 -12.81 -0.40 -12.51
CA PHE A 260 -12.66 0.93 -11.89
C PHE A 260 -12.80 2.07 -12.91
N ARG A 261 -12.31 1.88 -14.15
CA ARG A 261 -12.42 2.89 -15.21
C ARG A 261 -13.83 3.00 -15.80
N GLU A 262 -14.54 1.89 -15.89
CA GLU A 262 -15.94 1.86 -16.37
C GLU A 262 -16.90 2.43 -15.33
N LYS A 263 -16.65 2.15 -14.05
CA LYS A 263 -17.44 2.59 -12.91
C LYS A 263 -16.53 3.27 -11.89
N PRO A 264 -16.08 4.51 -12.17
CA PRO A 264 -15.24 5.25 -11.23
C PRO A 264 -16.02 5.55 -9.95
N LEU A 265 -15.27 5.82 -8.87
CA LEU A 265 -15.83 6.20 -7.58
C LEU A 265 -16.84 7.34 -7.74
N VAL A 266 -18.10 7.08 -7.38
CA VAL A 266 -19.11 8.14 -7.28
C VAL A 266 -18.70 9.02 -6.10
N ALA A 267 -18.26 10.23 -6.39
CA ALA A 267 -17.83 11.19 -5.39
C ALA A 267 -18.99 11.56 -4.46
N SER A 268 -19.12 10.88 -3.32
CA SER A 268 -19.89 11.42 -2.21
C SER A 268 -19.17 12.68 -1.73
N ALA A 269 -19.84 13.83 -1.81
CA ALA A 269 -19.29 15.17 -1.63
C ALA A 269 -18.64 15.48 -0.26
N SER A 270 -18.44 14.49 0.61
CA SER A 270 -17.87 14.63 1.95
C SER A 270 -16.91 13.52 2.39
N SER A 271 -16.68 12.46 1.60
CA SER A 271 -15.83 11.33 2.03
C SER A 271 -14.44 11.38 1.39
N THR A 272 -13.39 11.36 2.22
CA THR A 272 -12.00 11.18 1.77
C THR A 272 -11.65 9.70 1.57
N ARG A 273 -12.66 8.84 1.31
CA ARG A 273 -12.57 7.38 1.26
C ARG A 273 -13.63 6.79 0.33
N THR A 274 -13.32 5.62 -0.24
CA THR A 274 -14.28 4.80 -0.99
C THR A 274 -15.34 4.20 -0.06
N HIS A 275 -16.60 4.21 -0.49
CA HIS A 275 -17.71 3.52 0.16
C HIS A 275 -17.46 2.00 0.15
N LEU A 276 -17.62 1.35 1.30
CA LEU A 276 -17.45 -0.10 1.41
C LEU A 276 -18.79 -0.81 1.24
N PRO A 277 -18.88 -1.85 0.39
CA PRO A 277 -20.12 -2.62 0.24
C PRO A 277 -20.44 -3.40 1.50
N ALA A 278 -21.71 -3.80 1.65
CA ALA A 278 -22.07 -4.82 2.62
C ALA A 278 -21.23 -6.08 2.36
N SER A 279 -20.61 -6.61 3.39
CA SER A 279 -19.56 -7.63 3.26
C SER A 279 -19.73 -8.74 4.29
N ASN A 280 -19.40 -9.95 3.88
CA ASN A 280 -19.28 -11.12 4.73
C ASN A 280 -17.86 -11.20 5.31
N MET A 281 -17.77 -11.41 6.61
CA MET A 281 -16.51 -11.55 7.35
C MET A 281 -16.40 -12.96 7.92
N LYS A 282 -15.36 -13.69 7.51
CA LYS A 282 -15.01 -15.03 8.01
C LYS A 282 -13.82 -14.90 8.94
N LEU A 283 -14.05 -15.10 10.23
CA LEU A 283 -13.03 -15.08 11.28
C LEU A 283 -12.59 -16.51 11.61
N ARG A 284 -11.28 -16.72 11.70
CA ARG A 284 -10.65 -17.95 12.21
C ARG A 284 -9.63 -17.57 13.27
N TYR A 285 -9.55 -18.35 14.34
CA TYR A 285 -8.78 -18.01 15.53
C TYR A 285 -7.99 -19.21 16.08
N ALA A 286 -6.77 -18.95 16.51
CA ALA A 286 -5.93 -19.87 17.28
C ALA A 286 -5.37 -19.16 18.53
N PRO A 287 -5.60 -19.68 19.75
CA PRO A 287 -5.00 -19.12 20.97
C PRO A 287 -3.48 -19.09 20.93
N TYR A 288 -2.87 -20.11 20.33
CA TYR A 288 -1.44 -20.24 20.11
C TYR A 288 -1.21 -20.98 18.79
N LEU A 289 -0.31 -20.46 17.97
CA LEU A 289 0.02 -21.03 16.67
C LEU A 289 1.53 -21.12 16.52
N GLU A 290 2.04 -22.33 16.30
CA GLU A 290 3.45 -22.53 15.98
C GLU A 290 3.71 -22.22 14.51
N LEU A 291 4.78 -21.48 14.26
CA LEU A 291 5.21 -21.10 12.92
C LEU A 291 6.58 -21.72 12.60
N PRO A 292 6.95 -21.77 11.31
CA PRO A 292 8.32 -22.10 10.91
C PRO A 292 9.37 -21.19 11.56
N GLU A 293 10.63 -21.58 11.47
CA GLU A 293 11.78 -20.76 11.92
C GLU A 293 11.84 -20.51 13.44
N GLY A 294 11.14 -21.31 14.24
CA GLY A 294 11.16 -21.19 15.70
C GLY A 294 10.32 -20.02 16.24
N MET A 295 9.46 -19.46 15.39
CA MET A 295 8.50 -18.43 15.76
C MET A 295 7.19 -19.06 16.25
N ALA A 296 6.48 -18.36 17.12
CA ALA A 296 5.11 -18.67 17.46
C ALA A 296 4.27 -17.38 17.49
N MET A 297 2.96 -17.53 17.41
CA MET A 297 2.03 -16.42 17.45
C MET A 297 0.92 -16.69 18.45
N GLN A 298 0.80 -15.82 19.45
CA GLN A 298 -0.28 -15.86 20.43
C GLN A 298 -1.50 -15.09 19.91
N GLY A 299 -2.68 -15.67 20.10
CA GLY A 299 -3.95 -15.09 19.65
C GLY A 299 -4.01 -14.88 18.14
N ALA A 300 -3.39 -15.77 17.37
CA ALA A 300 -3.34 -15.70 15.91
C ALA A 300 -4.76 -15.68 15.33
N THR A 301 -5.03 -14.70 14.50
CA THR A 301 -6.35 -14.40 13.98
C THR A 301 -6.27 -14.13 12.49
N LEU A 302 -7.08 -14.86 11.72
CA LEU A 302 -7.25 -14.66 10.29
C LEU A 302 -8.68 -14.17 10.05
N VAL A 303 -8.80 -13.04 9.37
CA VAL A 303 -10.07 -12.49 8.91
C VAL A 303 -10.03 -12.45 7.39
N ALA A 304 -11.03 -13.03 6.74
CA ALA A 304 -11.29 -12.82 5.33
C ALA A 304 -12.60 -12.04 5.17
N ILE A 305 -12.58 -10.97 4.40
CA ILE A 305 -13.71 -10.09 4.14
C ILE A 305 -13.92 -10.09 2.63
N SER A 306 -15.14 -10.40 2.21
CA SER A 306 -15.56 -10.35 0.80
C SER A 306 -16.95 -9.70 0.72
N PRO A 307 -17.32 -9.07 -0.39
CA PRO A 307 -18.68 -8.57 -0.61
C PRO A 307 -19.74 -9.63 -0.31
N ALA A 308 -20.89 -9.19 0.21
CA ALA A 308 -22.07 -10.03 0.31
C ALA A 308 -22.62 -10.21 -1.11
N THR A 309 -22.31 -11.33 -1.75
CA THR A 309 -22.90 -11.74 -3.03
C THR A 309 -24.19 -12.49 -2.76
N ASP A 310 -25.27 -12.18 -3.50
CA ASP A 310 -26.45 -13.04 -3.54
C ASP A 310 -26.03 -14.40 -4.14
N ASP A 311 -26.18 -15.49 -3.37
CA ASP A 311 -25.67 -16.86 -3.60
C ASP A 311 -26.16 -17.53 -4.92
N THR A 312 -25.81 -16.96 -6.08
CA THR A 312 -26.27 -17.46 -7.39
C THR A 312 -25.19 -18.28 -8.13
N ASP A 313 -23.91 -18.15 -7.78
CA ASP A 313 -22.78 -18.89 -8.39
C ASP A 313 -22.03 -19.74 -7.34
N GLY A 314 -22.65 -20.86 -6.97
CA GLY A 314 -22.34 -21.63 -5.76
C GLY A 314 -21.10 -22.54 -5.75
N ASN A 315 -20.05 -22.33 -6.56
CA ASN A 315 -18.83 -23.16 -6.41
C ASN A 315 -17.50 -22.52 -6.85
N SER A 316 -17.48 -21.67 -7.88
CA SER A 316 -16.23 -21.07 -8.41
C SER A 316 -15.63 -19.99 -7.48
N GLY A 317 -16.46 -19.10 -6.94
CA GLY A 317 -15.99 -18.01 -6.07
C GLY A 317 -15.44 -18.48 -4.72
N ARG A 318 -15.81 -19.68 -4.28
CA ARG A 318 -15.33 -20.25 -3.00
C ARG A 318 -13.88 -20.73 -3.09
N GLU A 319 -13.52 -21.41 -4.19
CA GLU A 319 -12.15 -21.85 -4.44
C GLU A 319 -11.21 -20.67 -4.73
N GLU A 320 -11.69 -19.66 -5.46
CA GLU A 320 -10.93 -18.45 -5.76
C GLU A 320 -10.64 -17.61 -4.51
N CYS A 321 -11.63 -17.43 -3.63
CA CYS A 321 -11.46 -16.74 -2.35
C CYS A 321 -10.47 -17.48 -1.43
N ASP A 322 -10.55 -18.82 -1.36
CA ASP A 322 -9.60 -19.62 -0.58
C ASP A 322 -8.19 -19.60 -1.19
N SER A 323 -8.07 -19.50 -2.52
CA SER A 323 -6.79 -19.33 -3.21
C SER A 323 -6.15 -17.97 -2.91
N PHE A 324 -6.95 -16.90 -2.89
CA PHE A 324 -6.51 -15.56 -2.52
C PHE A 324 -6.05 -15.51 -1.06
N ILE A 325 -6.82 -16.11 -0.14
CA ILE A 325 -6.45 -16.21 1.27
C ILE A 325 -5.09 -16.90 1.40
N ARG A 326 -4.91 -18.08 0.78
CA ARG A 326 -3.66 -18.86 0.85
C ARG A 326 -2.48 -18.16 0.19
N GLY A 327 -2.71 -17.26 -0.77
CA GLY A 327 -1.67 -16.45 -1.42
C GLY A 327 -1.49 -15.06 -0.83
N ALA A 328 -2.16 -14.72 0.29
CA ALA A 328 -2.21 -13.35 0.77
C ALA A 328 -0.88 -12.84 1.35
N PHE A 329 -0.07 -13.73 1.94
CA PHE A 329 1.19 -13.39 2.60
C PHE A 329 2.30 -14.38 2.21
N GLU A 330 3.54 -13.98 2.44
CA GLU A 330 4.74 -14.78 2.16
C GLU A 330 5.48 -15.17 3.46
N GLY A 331 6.44 -16.10 3.36
CA GLY A 331 7.32 -16.48 4.48
C GLY A 331 6.59 -17.17 5.64
N PRO A 332 6.98 -16.92 6.90
CA PRO A 332 6.35 -17.53 8.08
C PRO A 332 4.85 -17.25 8.22
N LEU A 333 4.37 -16.15 7.62
CA LEU A 333 2.95 -15.76 7.67
C LEU A 333 2.07 -16.58 6.72
N ASP A 334 2.64 -17.09 5.61
CA ASP A 334 1.96 -18.05 4.73
C ASP A 334 1.62 -19.34 5.49
N ALA A 335 2.58 -19.86 6.27
CA ALA A 335 2.36 -21.02 7.12
C ALA A 335 1.29 -20.75 8.21
N ALA A 336 1.25 -19.52 8.73
CA ALA A 336 0.22 -19.10 9.67
C ALA A 336 -1.18 -19.17 9.03
N VAL A 337 -1.33 -18.62 7.82
CA VAL A 337 -2.59 -18.65 7.08
C VAL A 337 -3.01 -20.08 6.77
N LYS A 338 -2.12 -20.90 6.22
CA LYS A 338 -2.42 -22.30 5.87
C LYS A 338 -2.97 -23.07 7.07
N SER A 339 -2.36 -22.88 8.24
CA SER A 339 -2.81 -23.51 9.50
C SER A 339 -4.14 -22.94 10.00
N LEU A 340 -4.36 -21.63 9.86
CA LEU A 340 -5.60 -20.98 10.30
C LEU A 340 -6.78 -21.31 9.39
N VAL A 341 -6.59 -21.53 8.08
CA VAL A 341 -7.65 -21.87 7.12
C VAL A 341 -8.36 -23.18 7.47
N GLU A 342 -7.63 -24.13 8.07
CA GLU A 342 -8.17 -25.43 8.51
C GLU A 342 -9.03 -25.34 9.77
N ARG A 343 -9.03 -24.19 10.46
CA ARG A 343 -9.82 -23.99 11.69
C ARG A 343 -11.27 -23.63 11.41
N ARG A 344 -12.10 -23.77 12.46
CA ARG A 344 -13.52 -23.42 12.44
C ARG A 344 -13.71 -21.95 12.02
N ILE A 345 -14.68 -21.74 11.15
CA ILE A 345 -15.07 -20.42 10.64
C ILE A 345 -16.18 -19.85 11.51
N TYR A 346 -16.00 -18.58 11.90
CA TYR A 346 -17.02 -17.75 12.52
C TYR A 346 -17.46 -16.68 11.52
N LEU A 347 -18.72 -16.73 11.10
CA LEU A 347 -19.28 -15.79 10.14
C LEU A 347 -19.85 -14.56 10.86
N MET A 348 -19.56 -13.38 10.33
CA MET A 348 -20.09 -12.10 10.77
C MET A 348 -20.48 -11.27 9.55
N GLU A 349 -21.53 -10.47 9.67
CA GLU A 349 -21.95 -9.55 8.63
C GLU A 349 -21.48 -8.14 8.95
N ILE A 350 -20.99 -7.44 7.93
CA ILE A 350 -20.59 -6.03 8.00
C ILE A 350 -21.53 -5.26 7.08
N ASN A 351 -22.35 -4.37 7.65
CA ASN A 351 -23.14 -3.43 6.88
C ASN A 351 -22.21 -2.46 6.14
N GLY A 352 -22.57 -2.06 4.91
CA GLY A 352 -21.81 -1.08 4.15
C GLY A 352 -21.72 0.27 4.87
N PHE A 353 -20.58 0.96 4.74
CA PHE A 353 -20.30 2.23 5.42
C PHE A 353 -19.29 3.12 4.68
#